data_AF-A0A3R7SJL1-F1
#
_entry.id   AF-A0A3R7SJL1-F1
#
_cell.length_a   1.000
_cell.length_b   1.000
_cell.length_c   1.000
_cell.angle_alpha   90.00
_cell.angle_beta   90.00
_cell.angle_gamma   90.00
#
_symmetry.space_group_name_H-M   'P 1'
#
loop_
_entity.id
_entity.type
_entity.pdbx_description
1 polymer ?
#
loop_
_entity_poly.entity_id
_entity_poly.type
_entity_poly.pdbx_seq_one_letter_code
_entity_poly.pdbx_strand_id
1 'polypeptide(L)'
;MRLVSSVLLATMLYGCDTQDAIDAETDAPLVESAQPLIEPEQPLVDSFTMRNPEIREDILNQLNLQGVEHWENDDGSIGFNVVDTKQVDQIANEAIGVYISLQ
;
A
#
# COMPACT_ATOMS: atom_id res chain seq x y z
N MET A 1 -2.74 -28.71 -18.91
CA MET A 1 -4.00 -29.32 -18.42
C MET A 1 -4.19 -28.91 -16.98
N ARG A 2 -5.20 -28.07 -16.68
CA ARG A 2 -5.45 -27.51 -15.34
C ARG A 2 -6.03 -28.60 -14.44
N LEU A 3 -5.37 -28.90 -13.32
CA LEU A 3 -5.91 -29.79 -12.29
C LEU A 3 -6.77 -28.97 -11.34
N VAL A 4 -8.08 -29.13 -11.50
CA VAL A 4 -9.13 -28.55 -10.66
C VAL A 4 -9.20 -29.41 -9.39
N SER A 5 -8.71 -28.90 -8.26
CA SER A 5 -8.74 -29.63 -6.99
C SER A 5 -10.10 -29.48 -6.33
N SER A 6 -10.74 -30.64 -6.19
CA SER A 6 -12.08 -30.91 -5.72
C SER A 6 -12.48 -30.22 -4.42
N VAL A 7 -13.66 -29.60 -4.48
CA VAL A 7 -14.58 -29.39 -3.35
C VAL A 7 -14.90 -30.77 -2.75
N LEU A 8 -14.68 -30.94 -1.44
CA LEU A 8 -15.32 -32.03 -0.69
C LEU A 8 -16.02 -31.46 0.53
N LEU A 9 -17.32 -31.27 0.34
CA LEU A 9 -18.33 -30.97 1.34
C LEU A 9 -18.65 -32.27 2.10
N ALA A 10 -18.43 -32.32 3.41
CA ALA A 10 -18.90 -33.40 4.26
C ALA A 10 -19.43 -32.84 5.59
N THR A 11 -20.68 -32.39 5.56
CA THR A 11 -21.53 -32.17 6.74
C THR A 11 -21.88 -33.52 7.35
N MET A 12 -21.26 -33.87 8.48
CA MET A 12 -21.68 -34.99 9.32
C MET A 12 -22.55 -34.48 10.47
N LEU A 13 -23.86 -34.53 10.23
CA LEU A 13 -24.89 -34.58 11.26
C LEU A 13 -24.84 -35.96 11.95
N TYR A 14 -24.38 -35.99 13.19
CA TYR A 14 -24.72 -37.00 14.21
C TYR A 14 -25.27 -36.17 15.37
N GLY A 15 -26.52 -36.26 15.79
CA GLY A 15 -27.26 -37.44 16.20
C GLY A 15 -27.66 -37.18 17.66
N CYS A 16 -28.91 -36.76 17.90
CA CYS A 16 -29.47 -36.60 19.25
C CYS A 16 -29.54 -37.95 19.96
N ASP A 17 -29.06 -38.04 21.20
CA ASP A 17 -29.69 -38.87 22.24
C ASP A 17 -29.30 -38.38 23.66
N THR A 18 -30.35 -37.94 24.37
CA THR A 18 -30.61 -37.95 25.82
C THR A 18 -29.57 -37.42 26.83
N GLN A 19 -29.91 -36.22 27.32
CA GLN A 19 -29.80 -35.64 28.67
C GLN A 19 -29.40 -36.58 29.83
N ASP A 20 -28.29 -36.27 30.49
CA ASP A 20 -28.13 -36.51 31.93
C ASP A 20 -27.44 -35.30 32.56
N ALA A 21 -27.95 -34.87 33.70
CA ALA A 21 -27.68 -33.58 34.31
C ALA A 21 -26.44 -33.64 35.21
N ILE A 22 -25.51 -32.69 35.05
CA ILE A 22 -24.70 -32.18 36.15
C ILE A 22 -24.44 -30.68 35.96
N ASP A 23 -24.86 -29.91 36.95
CA ASP A 23 -24.48 -28.52 37.16
C ASP A 23 -22.96 -28.38 37.24
N ALA A 24 -22.41 -27.57 36.34
CA ALA A 24 -21.14 -26.91 36.54
C ALA A 24 -21.18 -25.59 35.76
N GLU A 25 -21.75 -24.58 36.40
CA GLU A 25 -21.54 -23.18 36.07
C GLU A 25 -20.01 -22.94 36.15
N THR A 26 -19.33 -23.06 35.01
CA THR A 26 -17.95 -22.64 34.85
C THR A 26 -17.97 -21.52 33.84
N ASP A 27 -18.11 -20.32 34.38
CA ASP A 27 -17.81 -19.04 33.75
C ASP A 27 -16.38 -19.10 33.19
N ALA A 28 -16.25 -19.62 31.98
CA ALA A 28 -15.00 -19.60 31.25
C ALA A 28 -14.83 -18.16 30.75
N PRO A 29 -13.81 -17.41 31.22
CA PRO A 29 -13.55 -16.11 30.64
C PRO A 29 -13.15 -16.35 29.18
N LEU A 30 -14.01 -15.90 28.26
CA LEU A 30 -13.63 -15.65 26.88
C LEU A 30 -12.54 -14.56 26.94
N VAL A 31 -11.30 -14.98 27.14
CA VAL A 31 -10.14 -14.13 26.89
C VAL A 31 -10.08 -13.95 25.38
N GLU A 32 -10.87 -13.00 24.89
CA GLU A 32 -10.75 -12.45 23.56
C GLU A 32 -9.37 -11.81 23.49
N SER A 33 -8.41 -12.61 23.06
CA SER A 33 -7.05 -12.16 22.80
C SER A 33 -7.14 -11.21 21.60
N ALA A 34 -7.42 -9.94 21.89
CA ALA A 34 -7.30 -8.85 20.95
C ALA A 34 -5.83 -8.75 20.56
N GLN A 35 -5.46 -9.52 19.53
CA GLN A 35 -4.15 -9.38 18.92
C GLN A 35 -4.08 -7.95 18.37
N PRO A 36 -3.05 -7.16 18.71
CA PRO A 36 -2.89 -5.85 18.11
C PRO A 36 -2.71 -6.06 16.60
N LEU A 37 -3.69 -5.62 15.82
CA LEU A 37 -3.56 -5.46 14.38
C LEU A 37 -2.54 -4.34 14.17
N ILE A 38 -1.26 -4.70 14.12
CA ILE A 38 -0.20 -3.78 13.70
C ILE A 38 -0.38 -3.67 12.18
N GLU A 39 -1.21 -2.71 11.75
CA GLU A 39 -1.23 -2.32 10.34
C GLU A 39 0.14 -1.69 10.03
N PRO A 40 0.88 -2.20 9.02
CA PRO A 40 2.12 -1.56 8.62
C PRO A 40 1.79 -0.14 8.15
N GLU A 41 2.37 0.87 8.80
CA GLU A 41 2.32 2.25 8.33
C GLU A 41 2.85 2.28 6.89
N GLN A 42 1.94 2.42 5.93
CA GLN A 42 2.31 2.55 4.54
C GLN A 42 3.03 3.90 4.38
N PRO A 43 4.15 3.96 3.66
CA PRO A 43 4.81 5.22 3.37
C PRO A 43 3.81 6.14 2.67
N LEU A 44 3.70 7.38 3.15
CA LEU A 44 2.84 8.37 2.52
C LEU A 44 3.51 8.81 1.21
N VAL A 45 2.78 8.66 0.11
CA VAL A 45 3.24 8.98 -1.24
C VAL A 45 2.44 10.13 -1.85
N ASP A 46 3.07 10.90 -2.72
CA ASP A 46 2.44 11.96 -3.51
C ASP A 46 2.96 11.90 -4.96
N SER A 47 2.34 12.66 -5.87
CA SER A 47 2.66 12.60 -7.30
C SER A 47 2.36 13.90 -8.04
N PHE A 48 3.07 14.14 -9.14
CA PHE A 48 2.82 15.27 -10.03
C PHE A 48 2.99 14.89 -11.50
N THR A 49 2.39 15.68 -12.40
CA THR A 49 2.50 15.49 -13.85
C THR A 49 3.29 16.62 -14.49
N MET A 50 4.25 16.27 -15.36
CA MET A 50 4.98 17.23 -16.20
C MET A 50 4.69 16.96 -17.67
N ARG A 51 4.01 17.90 -18.35
CA ARG A 51 3.59 17.74 -19.75
C ARG A 51 4.70 17.98 -20.77
N ASN A 52 5.65 18.86 -20.46
CA ASN A 52 6.76 19.13 -21.36
C ASN A 52 7.80 18.00 -21.21
N PRO A 53 8.05 17.17 -22.24
CA PRO A 53 8.95 16.03 -22.13
C PRO A 53 10.39 16.45 -21.78
N GLU A 54 10.86 17.59 -22.27
CA GLU A 54 12.23 18.03 -22.00
C GLU A 54 12.42 18.43 -20.52
N ILE A 55 11.45 19.14 -19.94
CA ILE A 55 11.46 19.47 -18.50
C ILE A 55 11.28 18.21 -17.65
N ARG A 56 10.43 17.28 -18.10
CA ARG A 56 10.19 16.01 -17.40
C ARG A 56 11.48 15.19 -17.28
N GLU A 57 12.20 15.02 -18.39
CA GLU A 57 13.47 14.29 -18.39
C GLU A 57 14.53 14.98 -17.52
N ASP A 58 14.58 16.32 -17.53
CA ASP A 58 15.50 17.06 -16.67
C ASP A 58 15.19 16.84 -15.17
N ILE A 59 13.91 16.89 -14.79
CA ILE A 59 13.47 16.59 -13.42
C ILE A 59 13.85 15.16 -13.02
N LEU A 60 13.59 14.16 -13.87
CA LEU A 60 13.95 12.76 -13.60
C LEU A 60 15.46 12.59 -13.42
N ASN A 61 16.26 13.24 -14.26
CA ASN A 61 17.72 13.22 -14.13
C ASN A 61 18.17 13.84 -12.80
N GLN A 62 17.61 14.97 -12.41
CA GLN A 62 17.95 15.62 -11.14
C GLN A 62 17.51 14.79 -9.92
N LEU A 63 16.33 14.16 -9.96
CA LEU A 63 15.88 13.24 -8.91
C LEU A 63 16.86 12.06 -8.75
N ASN A 64 17.29 11.47 -9.87
CA ASN A 64 18.30 10.40 -9.87
C ASN A 64 19.66 10.87 -9.32
N LEU A 65 20.14 12.05 -9.74
CA LEU A 65 21.42 12.61 -9.29
C LEU A 65 21.43 12.92 -7.79
N GLN A 66 20.30 13.37 -7.25
CA GLN A 66 20.16 13.70 -5.83
C GLN A 66 19.75 12.49 -4.97
N GLY A 67 19.51 11.33 -5.59
CA GLY A 67 19.14 10.10 -4.89
C GLY A 67 17.74 10.14 -4.29
N VAL A 68 16.83 10.92 -4.88
CA VAL A 68 15.43 10.96 -4.47
C VAL A 68 14.71 9.74 -5.02
N GLU A 69 14.09 8.95 -4.14
CA GLU A 69 13.27 7.82 -4.55
C GLU A 69 12.03 8.31 -5.30
N HIS A 70 11.85 7.79 -6.52
CA HIS A 70 10.73 8.14 -7.39
C HIS A 70 10.36 6.95 -8.28
N TRP A 71 9.15 6.99 -8.81
CA TRP A 71 8.65 6.01 -9.77
C TRP A 71 7.70 6.67 -10.76
N GLU A 72 7.46 6.01 -11.89
CA GLU A 72 6.48 6.44 -12.87
C GLU A 72 5.19 5.65 -12.68
N ASN A 73 4.07 6.36 -12.58
CA ASN A 73 2.74 5.77 -12.49
C ASN A 73 2.18 5.47 -13.89
N ASP A 74 1.18 4.59 -13.97
CA ASP A 74 0.52 4.22 -15.24
C ASP A 74 -0.13 5.41 -15.98
N ASP A 75 -0.47 6.48 -15.25
CA ASP A 75 -1.04 7.72 -15.80
C ASP A 75 0.03 8.71 -16.30
N GLY A 76 1.31 8.35 -16.20
CA GLY A 76 2.45 9.17 -16.59
C GLY A 76 2.88 10.22 -15.56
N SER A 77 2.25 10.26 -14.38
CA SER A 77 2.72 11.06 -13.25
C SER A 77 3.99 10.45 -12.63
N ILE A 78 4.78 11.30 -11.99
CA ILE A 78 5.96 10.92 -11.22
C ILE A 78 5.55 10.88 -9.76
N GLY A 79 5.62 9.68 -9.16
CA GLY A 79 5.36 9.46 -7.73
C GLY A 79 6.65 9.57 -6.91
N PHE A 80 6.51 10.00 -5.65
CA PHE A 80 7.61 10.17 -4.71
C PHE A 80 7.11 10.05 -3.26
N ASN A 81 8.04 9.87 -2.31
CA ASN A 81 7.70 9.84 -0.88
C ASN A 81 7.44 11.26 -0.34
N VAL A 82 6.38 11.47 0.44
CA VAL A 82 6.04 12.80 1.00
C VAL A 82 7.12 13.37 1.92
N VAL A 83 7.99 12.53 2.48
CA VAL A 83 9.17 13.00 3.23
C VAL A 83 10.10 13.87 2.38
N ASP A 84 10.12 13.65 1.06
CA ASP A 84 11.01 14.30 0.10
C ASP A 84 10.36 15.49 -0.63
N THR A 85 9.12 15.88 -0.29
CA THR A 85 8.37 16.94 -1.01
C THR A 85 9.18 18.22 -1.22
N LYS A 86 9.90 18.70 -0.20
CA LYS A 86 10.68 19.93 -0.33
C LYS A 86 11.82 19.82 -1.35
N GLN A 87 12.44 18.65 -1.43
CA GLN A 87 13.53 18.42 -2.37
C GLN A 87 12.99 18.27 -3.79
N VAL A 88 11.88 17.55 -3.95
CA VAL A 88 11.16 17.41 -5.23
C VAL A 88 10.71 18.78 -5.75
N ASP A 89 10.13 19.63 -4.89
CA ASP A 89 9.70 20.98 -5.25
C ASP A 89 10.88 21.85 -5.70
N GLN A 90 12.02 21.78 -5.01
CA GLN A 90 13.22 22.53 -5.40
C GLN A 90 13.71 22.11 -6.79
N ILE A 91 13.83 20.80 -7.02
CA ILE A 91 14.24 20.22 -8.31
C ILE A 91 13.29 20.67 -9.43
N ALA A 92 11.98 20.53 -9.20
CA ALA A 92 10.97 20.91 -10.18
C ALA A 92 11.03 22.42 -10.51
N ASN A 93 11.19 23.27 -9.49
CA ASN A 93 11.30 24.72 -9.68
C ASN A 93 12.58 25.12 -10.42
N GLU A 94 13.71 24.47 -10.13
CA GLU A 94 14.98 24.70 -10.82
C GLU A 94 14.86 24.29 -12.30
N ALA A 95 14.35 23.09 -12.58
CA ALA A 95 14.15 22.59 -13.94
C ALA A 95 13.21 23.49 -14.75
N ILE A 96 12.05 23.87 -14.19
CA ILE A 96 11.08 24.75 -14.86
C ILE A 96 11.66 26.16 -15.07
N GLY A 97 12.39 26.68 -14.07
CA GLY A 97 12.96 28.02 -14.09
C GLY A 97 13.92 28.24 -15.26
N VAL A 98 14.72 27.22 -15.62
CA VAL A 98 15.61 27.26 -16.79
C VAL A 98 14.81 27.55 -18.07
N TYR A 99 13.69 26.86 -18.28
CA TYR A 99 12.89 27.02 -19.50
C TYR A 99 12.13 28.34 -19.56
N ILE A 100 11.66 28.85 -18.42
CA ILE A 100 11.01 30.18 -18.37
C ILE A 100 12.02 31.29 -18.68
N SER A 101 13.27 31.14 -18.24
CA SER A 101 14.31 32.16 -18.46
C SER A 101 14.84 32.26 -19.90
N LEU A 102 14.50 31.28 -20.76
CA LEU A 102 14.96 31.19 -22.15
C LEU A 102 13.97 31.78 -23.18
N GLN A 103 12.80 32.26 -22.74
CA GLN A 103 11.83 32.97 -23.59
C GLN A 103 11.97 34.49 -23.49
#